data_AF-A0AA88KUE6-F1
#
_entry.id   AF-A0AA88KUE6-F1
#
_cell.length_a   1.000
_cell.length_b   1.000
_cell.length_c   1.000
_cell.angle_alpha   90.00
_cell.angle_beta   90.00
_cell.angle_gamma   90.00
#
_symmetry.space_group_name_H-M   'P 1'
#
loop_
_entity.id
_entity.type
_entity.pdbx_description
1 polymer ?
#
loop_
_entity_poly.entity_id
_entity_poly.type
_entity_poly.pdbx_seq_one_letter_code
_entity_poly.pdbx_strand_id
1 'polypeptide(L)'
;MHGTQCGNLQNYLQGLKQEWAKTIYLSVKRSVEDVLVEIGWPFISTNQPLENVKRTTDDGYKKFQSLMKILALLNNEVDPDSDCICGLPSSISGLRLPMRHLTKPLKKRFENHFSGNRQTNDLSRPELYLTQVLDWCKRPCEFLSEWVQPVFDSINIDSKEEFTRALYGLVVVKLSHDLPLLYEDDYLFGHCIDEIIAFERELRLSVHNQPSVHETLTGERTLEKWLSTEKKYAIEKMDTLLSSDTAWISTSDVEFDGATVLYFTEVAEKFTKTILAMTDRYNVLPQVEHRLQFLDLQLELLKEFRIRMLQMKNEFEDQPL
;
A
#
# COMPACT_ATOMS: atom_id res chain seq x y z
N MET A 1 21.41 0.55 39.12
CA MET A 1 22.11 1.86 39.27
C MET A 1 21.09 2.88 39.71
N HIS A 2 21.26 3.48 40.89
CA HIS A 2 20.37 4.52 41.40
C HIS A 2 20.51 5.79 40.55
N GLY A 3 19.40 6.27 39.97
CA GLY A 3 19.36 7.48 39.15
C GLY A 3 19.70 8.72 39.99
N THR A 4 20.73 9.44 39.59
CA THR A 4 21.11 10.73 40.17
C THR A 4 20.01 11.77 39.91
N GLN A 5 19.52 12.45 40.93
CA GLN A 5 18.46 13.49 40.84
C GLN A 5 18.93 14.83 40.23
N CYS A 6 20.16 14.89 39.71
CA CYS A 6 20.73 16.11 39.13
C CYS A 6 20.35 16.25 37.65
N GLY A 7 19.27 16.98 37.36
CA GLY A 7 18.80 17.25 35.99
C GLY A 7 19.89 17.86 35.08
N ASN A 8 20.77 18.72 35.61
CA ASN A 8 21.86 19.30 34.83
C ASN A 8 22.91 18.27 34.39
N LEU A 9 23.22 17.27 35.24
CA LEU A 9 24.14 16.20 34.88
C LEU A 9 23.51 15.24 33.87
N GLN A 10 22.22 14.93 34.02
CA GLN A 10 21.48 14.12 33.05
C GLN A 10 21.43 14.81 31.68
N ASN A 11 21.15 16.11 31.64
CA ASN A 11 21.15 16.89 30.40
C ASN A 11 22.53 16.97 29.76
N TYR A 12 23.59 17.18 30.54
CA TYR A 12 24.96 17.19 30.03
C TYR A 12 25.36 15.81 29.46
N LEU A 13 25.06 14.72 30.17
CA LEU A 13 25.34 13.36 29.70
C LEU A 13 24.53 13.01 28.45
N GLN A 14 23.27 13.43 28.38
CA GLN A 14 22.43 13.24 27.19
C GLN A 14 22.96 14.04 26.00
N GLY A 15 23.38 15.30 26.21
CA GLY A 15 24.01 16.10 25.15
C GLY A 15 25.34 15.49 24.68
N LEU A 16 26.18 15.02 25.60
CA LEU A 16 27.43 14.34 25.26
C LEU A 16 27.18 13.05 24.47
N LYS A 17 26.18 12.26 24.87
CA LYS A 17 25.75 11.04 24.16
C LYS A 17 25.32 11.35 22.73
N GLN A 18 24.51 12.39 22.52
CA GLN A 18 24.05 12.84 21.20
C GLN A 18 25.20 13.33 20.31
N GLU A 19 26.13 14.13 20.87
CA GLU A 19 27.31 14.62 20.13
C GLU A 19 28.21 13.47 19.66
N TRP A 20 28.49 12.50 20.54
CA TRP A 20 29.26 11.31 20.17
C TRP A 20 28.51 10.44 19.16
N ALA A 21 27.20 10.25 19.35
CA ALA A 21 26.39 9.49 18.40
C ALA A 21 26.42 10.10 17.00
N LYS A 22 26.30 11.44 16.91
CA LYS A 22 26.42 12.20 15.65
C LYS A 22 27.83 12.06 15.05
N THR A 23 28.88 12.16 15.87
CA THR A 23 30.27 12.01 15.41
C THR A 23 30.54 10.62 14.85
N ILE A 24 30.12 9.57 15.56
CA ILE A 24 30.26 8.18 15.11
C ILE A 24 29.45 7.98 13.82
N TYR A 25 28.20 8.46 13.78
CA TYR A 25 27.37 8.41 12.59
C TYR A 25 28.05 9.04 11.37
N LEU A 26 28.61 10.24 11.52
CA LEU A 26 29.31 10.93 10.44
C LEU A 26 30.55 10.17 9.94
N SER A 27 31.23 9.43 10.81
CA SER A 27 32.38 8.59 10.42
C SER A 27 31.96 7.32 9.69
N VAL A 28 30.82 6.72 10.08
CA VAL A 28 30.36 5.41 9.58
C VAL A 28 29.49 5.53 8.32
N LYS A 29 28.75 6.62 8.14
CA LYS A 29 27.77 6.77 7.03
C LYS A 29 28.38 6.53 5.65
N ARG A 30 29.61 6.99 5.42
CA ARG A 30 30.31 6.83 4.13
C ARG A 30 30.75 5.39 3.94
N SER A 31 31.28 4.75 4.98
CA SER A 31 31.65 3.33 4.93
C SER A 31 30.45 2.41 4.69
N VAL A 32 29.25 2.80 5.18
CA VAL A 32 28.00 2.10 4.87
C VAL A 32 27.64 2.25 3.39
N GLU A 33 27.73 3.46 2.83
CA GLU A 33 27.50 3.67 1.40
C GLU A 33 28.49 2.90 0.54
N ASP A 34 29.78 2.91 0.90
CA ASP A 34 30.84 2.19 0.19
C ASP A 34 30.62 0.67 0.23
N VAL A 35 30.27 0.10 1.39
CA VAL A 35 30.04 -1.35 1.51
C VAL A 35 28.76 -1.78 0.78
N LEU A 36 27.73 -0.93 0.72
CA LEU A 36 26.52 -1.22 -0.07
C LEU A 36 26.86 -1.31 -1.56
N VAL A 37 27.73 -0.42 -2.07
CA VAL A 37 28.22 -0.51 -3.45
C VAL A 37 29.08 -1.76 -3.65
N GLU A 38 29.95 -2.09 -2.68
CA GLU A 38 30.83 -3.27 -2.70
C GLU A 38 30.04 -4.59 -2.81
N ILE A 39 28.94 -4.74 -2.06
CA ILE A 39 28.05 -5.92 -2.12
C ILE A 39 27.12 -5.91 -3.34
N GLY A 40 27.15 -4.86 -4.17
CA GLY A 40 26.26 -4.72 -5.33
C GLY A 40 24.82 -4.35 -4.99
N TRP A 41 24.57 -3.76 -3.82
CA TRP A 41 23.25 -3.27 -3.42
C TRP A 41 22.91 -1.94 -4.12
N PRO A 42 21.66 -1.73 -4.55
CA PRO A 42 20.52 -2.65 -4.53
C PRO A 42 20.52 -3.65 -5.71
N PHE A 43 20.02 -4.86 -5.48
CA PHE A 43 19.96 -5.97 -6.46
C PHE A 43 18.89 -5.78 -7.55
N ILE A 44 19.02 -4.74 -8.39
CA ILE A 44 17.95 -4.34 -9.33
C ILE A 44 18.17 -4.90 -10.76
N SER A 45 19.38 -5.33 -11.10
CA SER A 45 19.71 -5.79 -12.45
C SER A 45 19.17 -7.21 -12.72
N THR A 46 18.09 -7.33 -13.50
CA THR A 46 17.51 -8.60 -13.97
C THR A 46 18.48 -9.49 -14.75
N ASN A 47 19.55 -8.91 -15.32
CA ASN A 47 20.56 -9.62 -16.11
C ASN A 47 21.77 -10.08 -15.30
N GLN A 48 21.78 -9.90 -13.97
CA GLN A 48 22.79 -10.50 -13.11
C GLN A 48 22.13 -11.65 -12.35
N PRO A 49 22.53 -12.91 -12.62
CA PRO A 49 22.13 -14.00 -11.76
C PRO A 49 22.55 -13.68 -10.33
N LEU A 50 21.75 -14.12 -9.33
CA LEU A 50 22.11 -14.08 -7.91
C LEU A 50 23.50 -14.71 -7.62
N GLU A 51 24.11 -15.38 -8.59
CA GLU A 51 25.49 -15.85 -8.55
C GLU A 51 26.54 -14.74 -8.39
N ASN A 52 26.28 -13.48 -8.76
CA ASN A 52 27.20 -12.37 -8.46
C ASN A 52 27.09 -11.85 -7.02
N VAL A 53 25.96 -12.09 -6.33
CA VAL A 53 25.82 -11.84 -4.88
C VAL A 53 26.77 -12.76 -4.09
N LYS A 54 27.17 -13.89 -4.68
CA LYS A 54 28.20 -14.81 -4.16
C LYS A 54 29.65 -14.42 -4.49
N ARG A 55 29.89 -13.35 -5.26
CA ARG A 55 31.26 -12.88 -5.57
C ARG A 55 31.81 -11.92 -4.52
N THR A 56 30.96 -11.33 -3.69
CA THR A 56 31.43 -10.60 -2.52
C THR A 56 32.05 -11.60 -1.54
N THR A 57 33.24 -11.28 -1.05
CA THR A 57 33.88 -12.09 -0.02
C THR A 57 32.99 -12.09 1.23
N ASP A 58 33.00 -13.19 1.97
CA ASP A 58 32.38 -13.30 3.30
C ASP A 58 32.79 -12.11 4.22
N ASP A 59 33.97 -11.54 3.99
CA ASP A 59 34.47 -10.33 4.64
C ASP A 59 33.62 -9.08 4.36
N GLY A 60 33.17 -8.85 3.11
CA GLY A 60 32.34 -7.71 2.75
C GLY A 60 30.98 -7.73 3.45
N TYR A 61 30.36 -8.90 3.55
CA TYR A 61 29.10 -9.06 4.27
C TYR A 61 29.26 -8.96 5.80
N LYS A 62 30.35 -9.48 6.37
CA LYS A 62 30.69 -9.28 7.80
C LYS A 62 30.93 -7.82 8.15
N LYS A 63 31.63 -7.09 7.28
CA LYS A 63 31.82 -5.64 7.38
C LYS A 63 30.48 -4.91 7.30
N PHE A 64 29.62 -5.27 6.34
CA PHE A 64 28.25 -4.75 6.24
C PHE A 64 27.47 -4.96 7.54
N GLN A 65 27.40 -6.19 8.06
CA GLN A 65 26.69 -6.48 9.31
C GLN A 65 27.23 -5.68 10.49
N SER A 66 28.56 -5.53 10.59
CA SER A 66 29.20 -4.76 11.67
C SER A 66 28.81 -3.29 11.60
N LEU A 67 28.82 -2.68 10.42
CA LEU A 67 28.41 -1.29 10.21
C LEU A 67 26.92 -1.10 10.48
N MET A 68 26.08 -2.06 10.07
CA MET A 68 24.63 -2.03 10.33
C MET A 68 24.30 -2.16 11.81
N LYS A 69 25.05 -2.98 12.57
CA LYS A 69 24.94 -3.04 14.04
C LYS A 69 25.30 -1.71 14.69
N ILE A 70 26.35 -1.03 14.23
CA ILE A 70 26.68 0.32 14.72
C ILE A 70 25.52 1.28 14.45
N LEU A 71 24.95 1.29 13.25
CA LEU A 71 23.79 2.12 12.94
C LEU A 71 22.58 1.80 13.84
N ALA A 72 22.32 0.51 14.14
CA ALA A 72 21.23 0.11 15.02
C ALA A 72 21.40 0.63 16.46
N LEU A 73 22.64 0.66 16.96
CA LEU A 73 22.95 1.22 18.28
C LEU A 73 22.74 2.74 18.35
N LEU A 74 22.89 3.45 17.24
CA LEU A 74 22.73 4.90 17.15
C LEU A 74 21.26 5.35 16.97
N ASN A 75 20.34 4.40 16.84
CA ASN A 75 18.99 4.64 16.35
C ASN A 75 18.16 5.69 17.12
N ASN A 76 18.38 5.81 18.43
CA ASN A 76 17.61 6.70 19.29
C ASN A 76 18.33 8.04 19.55
N GLU A 77 19.57 8.18 19.08
CA GLU A 77 20.45 9.31 19.42
C GLU A 77 20.75 10.22 18.22
N VAL A 78 20.50 9.72 17.01
CA VAL A 78 20.69 10.47 15.77
C VAL A 78 19.37 10.45 15.01
N ASP A 79 18.83 11.64 14.73
CA ASP A 79 17.81 11.80 13.72
C ASP A 79 18.43 12.41 12.45
N PRO A 80 18.76 11.61 11.42
CA PRO A 80 19.28 12.11 10.17
C PRO A 80 18.28 12.99 9.41
N ASP A 81 16.99 12.97 9.76
CA ASP A 81 15.92 13.73 9.09
C ASP A 81 15.50 14.98 9.87
N SER A 82 16.24 15.41 10.90
CA SER A 82 15.96 16.68 11.60
C SER A 82 15.94 17.90 10.67
N ASP A 83 16.55 17.80 9.48
CA ASP A 83 16.56 18.83 8.43
C ASP A 83 15.52 18.59 7.31
N CYS A 84 14.84 17.43 7.30
CA CYS A 84 13.81 17.08 6.32
C CYS A 84 12.42 17.48 6.83
N ILE A 85 11.87 18.48 6.15
CA ILE A 85 10.57 19.12 6.37
C ILE A 85 9.43 18.10 6.56
N CYS A 86 8.50 18.52 7.44
CA CYS A 86 7.21 17.96 7.81
C CYS A 86 6.42 17.18 6.72
N GLY A 87 5.65 16.19 7.17
CA GLY A 87 4.57 15.57 6.38
C GLY A 87 4.80 14.12 5.94
N LEU A 88 5.89 13.47 6.37
CA LEU A 88 6.05 12.03 6.15
C LEU A 88 4.91 11.27 6.87
N PRO A 89 4.20 10.37 6.17
CA PRO A 89 3.20 9.50 6.77
C PRO A 89 3.76 8.80 8.04
N SER A 90 2.90 8.57 9.04
CA SER A 90 3.24 7.80 10.25
C SER A 90 3.93 6.48 9.93
N SER A 91 3.61 5.91 8.78
CA SER A 91 4.16 4.70 8.21
C SER A 91 5.66 4.78 7.86
N ILE A 92 6.24 5.97 7.63
CA ILE A 92 7.71 6.16 7.43
C ILE A 92 8.37 6.68 8.71
N SER A 93 7.61 7.30 9.60
CA SER A 93 8.09 7.74 10.90
C SER A 93 8.62 6.55 11.72
N GLY A 94 9.75 6.73 12.40
CA GLY A 94 10.34 5.69 13.25
C GLY A 94 11.02 4.52 12.52
N LEU A 95 11.35 4.63 11.22
CA LEU A 95 12.27 3.67 10.58
C LEU A 95 13.63 3.66 11.27
N ARG A 96 14.19 2.46 11.43
CA ARG A 96 15.51 2.29 12.04
C ARG A 96 16.60 2.80 11.09
N LEU A 97 17.66 3.39 11.62
CA LEU A 97 18.80 3.92 10.85
C LEU A 97 19.38 2.91 9.86
N PRO A 98 19.60 1.62 10.21
CA PRO A 98 20.06 0.65 9.23
C PRO A 98 19.08 0.55 8.05
N MET A 99 17.78 0.53 8.31
CA MET A 99 16.76 0.44 7.28
C MET A 99 16.68 1.69 6.40
N ARG A 100 16.83 2.88 6.99
CA ARG A 100 16.89 4.16 6.26
C ARG A 100 18.06 4.18 5.27
N HIS A 101 19.23 3.69 5.68
CA HIS A 101 20.39 3.59 4.78
C HIS A 101 20.19 2.53 3.69
N LEU A 102 19.62 1.37 4.05
CA LEU A 102 19.38 0.28 3.09
C LEU A 102 18.38 0.69 1.99
N THR A 103 17.37 1.47 2.33
CA THR A 103 16.28 1.88 1.41
C THR A 103 16.59 3.16 0.64
N LYS A 104 17.57 3.96 1.08
CA LYS A 104 18.03 5.19 0.40
C LYS A 104 18.26 5.06 -1.12
N PRO A 105 18.98 4.06 -1.65
CA PRO A 105 19.17 3.95 -3.11
C PRO A 105 17.87 3.62 -3.85
N LEU A 106 16.94 2.91 -3.22
CA LEU A 106 15.62 2.61 -3.80
C LEU A 106 14.72 3.85 -3.80
N LYS A 107 14.72 4.63 -2.72
CA LYS A 107 14.04 5.93 -2.66
C LYS A 107 14.51 6.87 -3.76
N LYS A 108 15.84 7.05 -3.91
CA LYS A 108 16.42 7.88 -4.97
C LYS A 108 16.01 7.39 -6.36
N ARG A 109 15.97 6.08 -6.57
CA ARG A 109 15.52 5.50 -7.84
C ARG A 109 14.03 5.78 -8.08
N PHE A 110 13.19 5.60 -7.06
CA PHE A 110 11.76 5.90 -7.13
C PHE A 110 11.53 7.35 -7.55
N GLU A 111 12.13 8.31 -6.85
CA GLU A 111 12.04 9.75 -7.16
C GLU A 111 12.52 10.07 -8.58
N ASN A 112 13.61 9.44 -9.03
CA ASN A 112 14.15 9.67 -10.38
C ASN A 112 13.22 9.20 -11.51
N HIS A 113 12.37 8.20 -11.27
CA HIS A 113 11.47 7.61 -12.28
C HIS A 113 10.03 8.12 -12.15
N PHE A 114 9.53 8.30 -10.94
CA PHE A 114 8.13 8.55 -10.66
C PHE A 114 7.88 9.96 -10.10
N SER A 115 8.77 10.91 -10.41
CA SER A 115 8.60 12.32 -10.08
C SER A 115 9.09 13.21 -11.21
N GLY A 116 8.64 14.48 -11.21
CA GLY A 116 8.97 15.45 -12.24
C GLY A 116 8.39 15.10 -13.62
N ASN A 117 9.09 15.48 -14.69
CA ASN A 117 8.59 15.39 -16.07
C ASN A 117 9.00 14.09 -16.80
N ARG A 118 9.20 12.99 -16.06
CA ARG A 118 9.55 11.69 -16.65
C ARG A 118 8.32 11.05 -17.28
N GLN A 119 8.49 10.36 -18.41
CA GLN A 119 7.41 9.58 -19.04
C GLN A 119 6.85 8.49 -18.13
N THR A 120 7.67 7.98 -17.20
CA THR A 120 7.26 6.99 -16.20
C THR A 120 6.45 7.59 -15.05
N ASN A 121 6.39 8.92 -14.92
CA ASN A 121 5.53 9.62 -13.97
C ASN A 121 4.20 9.96 -14.66
N ASP A 122 3.34 8.96 -14.82
CA ASP A 122 2.07 9.04 -15.54
C ASP A 122 0.92 8.68 -14.60
N LEU A 123 0.00 9.63 -14.38
CA LEU A 123 -1.16 9.47 -13.51
C LEU A 123 -2.14 8.41 -14.03
N SER A 124 -2.15 8.13 -15.33
CA SER A 124 -3.00 7.09 -15.92
C SER A 124 -2.44 5.68 -15.73
N ARG A 125 -1.19 5.58 -15.26
CA ARG A 125 -0.46 4.31 -15.15
C ARG A 125 0.14 4.05 -13.76
N PRO A 126 -0.67 4.08 -12.69
CA PRO A 126 -0.19 3.85 -11.33
C PRO A 126 0.43 2.46 -11.15
N GLU A 127 0.06 1.48 -11.98
CA GLU A 127 0.61 0.12 -11.94
C GLU A 127 2.14 0.08 -12.12
N LEU A 128 2.72 1.09 -12.79
CA LEU A 128 4.15 1.17 -13.04
C LEU A 128 4.96 1.28 -11.75
N TYR A 129 4.60 2.20 -10.86
CA TYR A 129 5.33 2.37 -9.60
C TYR A 129 4.89 1.34 -8.56
N LEU A 130 3.62 0.91 -8.58
CA LEU A 130 3.10 -0.11 -7.66
C LEU A 130 3.79 -1.45 -7.88
N THR A 131 3.85 -1.92 -9.12
CA THR A 131 4.53 -3.18 -9.47
C THR A 131 6.04 -3.08 -9.21
N GLN A 132 6.65 -1.93 -9.51
CA GLN A 132 8.07 -1.73 -9.24
C GLN A 132 8.40 -1.84 -7.75
N VAL A 133 7.54 -1.32 -6.87
CA VAL A 133 7.71 -1.43 -5.41
C VAL A 133 7.47 -2.86 -4.93
N LEU A 134 6.45 -3.57 -5.42
CA LEU A 134 6.22 -4.98 -5.10
C LEU A 134 7.44 -5.84 -5.45
N ASP A 135 8.02 -5.60 -6.62
CA ASP A 135 9.25 -6.26 -7.06
C ASP A 135 10.42 -6.00 -6.10
N TRP A 136 10.59 -4.75 -5.67
CA TRP A 136 11.64 -4.39 -4.72
C TRP A 136 11.43 -4.99 -3.33
N CYS A 137 10.19 -5.19 -2.89
CA CYS A 137 9.88 -5.90 -1.65
C CYS A 137 10.29 -7.38 -1.73
N LYS A 138 10.05 -8.04 -2.87
CA LYS A 138 10.25 -9.49 -3.02
C LYS A 138 11.70 -9.89 -3.31
N ARG A 139 12.41 -9.13 -4.13
CA ARG A 139 13.76 -9.50 -4.62
C ARG A 139 14.81 -9.72 -3.51
N PRO A 140 14.92 -8.88 -2.47
CA PRO A 140 15.98 -9.01 -1.47
C PRO A 140 15.62 -9.95 -0.32
N CYS A 141 14.53 -10.71 -0.38
CA CYS A 141 14.03 -11.53 0.75
C CYS A 141 15.08 -12.44 1.39
N GLU A 142 15.88 -13.15 0.60
CA GLU A 142 16.95 -14.02 1.11
C GLU A 142 18.07 -13.22 1.78
N PHE A 143 18.51 -12.14 1.12
CA PHE A 143 19.52 -11.24 1.68
C PHE A 143 19.08 -10.59 2.99
N LEU A 144 17.82 -10.16 3.08
CA LEU A 144 17.26 -9.61 4.32
C LEU A 144 17.28 -10.65 5.43
N SER A 145 16.84 -11.88 5.15
CA SER A 145 16.86 -12.98 6.13
C SER A 145 18.27 -13.36 6.59
N GLU A 146 19.24 -13.45 5.68
CA GLU A 146 20.57 -13.97 5.99
C GLU A 146 21.47 -12.89 6.60
N TRP A 147 21.45 -11.67 6.06
CA TRP A 147 22.44 -10.64 6.36
C TRP A 147 21.91 -9.48 7.17
N VAL A 148 20.60 -9.18 7.09
CA VAL A 148 20.00 -8.03 7.78
C VAL A 148 19.31 -8.45 9.08
N GLN A 149 18.52 -9.51 9.08
CA GLN A 149 17.80 -10.01 10.25
C GLN A 149 18.68 -10.18 11.50
N PRO A 150 19.94 -10.70 11.42
CA PRO A 150 20.82 -10.81 12.59
C PRO A 150 21.14 -9.48 13.28
N VAL A 151 20.97 -8.35 12.59
CA VAL A 151 21.11 -7.00 13.17
C VAL A 151 19.83 -6.62 13.94
N PHE A 152 18.67 -6.98 13.40
CA PHE A 152 17.35 -6.64 13.93
C PHE A 152 16.85 -7.61 15.02
N ASP A 153 17.43 -8.82 15.12
CA ASP A 153 17.13 -9.78 16.19
C ASP A 153 17.32 -9.19 17.59
N SER A 154 18.32 -8.32 17.75
CA SER A 154 18.62 -7.63 19.01
C SER A 154 17.50 -6.69 19.48
N ILE A 155 16.63 -6.26 18.55
CA ILE A 155 15.52 -5.34 18.81
C ILE A 155 14.15 -5.96 18.54
N ASN A 156 14.11 -7.27 18.27
CA ASN A 156 12.89 -8.06 18.03
C ASN A 156 11.96 -7.44 16.96
N ILE A 157 12.54 -7.01 15.84
CA ILE A 157 11.82 -6.51 14.67
C ILE A 157 12.13 -7.42 13.48
N ASP A 158 11.12 -7.72 12.68
CA ASP A 158 11.30 -8.40 11.40
C ASP A 158 11.85 -7.40 10.36
N SER A 159 13.04 -7.70 9.85
CA SER A 159 13.74 -6.84 8.88
C SER A 159 13.03 -6.77 7.53
N LYS A 160 12.29 -7.80 7.12
CA LYS A 160 11.46 -7.78 5.90
C LYS A 160 10.27 -6.89 6.10
N GLU A 161 9.57 -7.01 7.23
CA GLU A 161 8.44 -6.14 7.53
C GLU A 161 8.86 -4.67 7.56
N GLU A 162 9.98 -4.36 8.20
CA GLU A 162 10.46 -2.99 8.27
C GLU A 162 10.95 -2.45 6.92
N PHE A 163 11.58 -3.31 6.10
CA PHE A 163 11.99 -2.96 4.74
C PHE A 163 10.79 -2.71 3.83
N THR A 164 9.80 -3.59 3.88
CA THR A 164 8.55 -3.45 3.14
C THR A 164 7.81 -2.19 3.58
N ARG A 165 7.75 -1.89 4.89
CA ARG A 165 7.16 -0.65 5.42
C ARG A 165 7.84 0.60 4.86
N ALA A 166 9.17 0.59 4.71
CA ALA A 166 9.90 1.72 4.15
C ALA A 166 9.57 1.96 2.67
N LEU A 167 9.50 0.89 1.86
CA LEU A 167 9.16 1.00 0.43
C LEU A 167 7.69 1.35 0.22
N TYR A 168 6.81 0.77 1.03
CA TYR A 168 5.41 1.12 1.13
C TYR A 168 5.20 2.62 1.36
N GLY A 169 5.99 3.23 2.25
CA GLY A 169 5.93 4.66 2.50
C GLY A 169 6.11 5.52 1.23
N LEU A 170 6.95 5.08 0.28
CA LEU A 170 7.11 5.78 -1.00
C LEU A 170 5.80 5.83 -1.79
N VAL A 171 5.04 4.72 -1.77
CA VAL A 171 3.73 4.61 -2.41
C VAL A 171 2.73 5.53 -1.74
N VAL A 172 2.70 5.57 -0.41
CA VAL A 172 1.79 6.47 0.35
C VAL A 172 2.03 7.93 -0.01
N VAL A 173 3.28 8.36 -0.01
CA VAL A 173 3.66 9.75 -0.35
C VAL A 173 3.32 10.06 -1.82
N LYS A 174 3.51 9.10 -2.72
CA LYS A 174 3.18 9.29 -4.14
C LYS A 174 1.67 9.40 -4.36
N LEU A 175 0.90 8.50 -3.75
CA LEU A 175 -0.56 8.48 -3.85
C LEU A 175 -1.22 9.69 -3.18
N SER A 176 -0.69 10.19 -2.07
CA SER A 176 -1.22 11.39 -1.44
C SER A 176 -1.08 12.64 -2.33
N HIS A 177 -0.09 12.65 -3.22
CA HIS A 177 0.05 13.67 -4.26
C HIS A 177 -0.84 13.39 -5.49
N ASP A 178 -0.92 12.13 -5.94
CA ASP A 178 -1.56 11.77 -7.21
C ASP A 178 -3.09 11.70 -7.12
N LEU A 179 -3.65 11.11 -6.05
CA LEU A 179 -5.10 10.93 -5.91
C LEU A 179 -5.89 12.24 -6.04
N PRO A 180 -5.48 13.37 -5.42
CA PRO A 180 -6.19 14.64 -5.59
C PRO A 180 -6.27 15.15 -7.03
N LEU A 181 -5.30 14.76 -7.89
CA LEU A 181 -5.26 15.16 -9.29
C LEU A 181 -6.23 14.34 -10.16
N LEU A 182 -6.71 13.20 -9.64
CA LEU A 182 -7.60 12.28 -10.35
C LEU A 182 -9.09 12.53 -10.06
N TYR A 183 -9.45 13.41 -9.12
CA TYR A 183 -10.83 13.58 -8.67
C TYR A 183 -11.82 14.05 -9.76
N GLU A 184 -11.33 14.70 -10.81
CA GLU A 184 -12.17 15.18 -11.91
C GLU A 184 -12.44 14.09 -12.98
N ASP A 185 -11.66 13.00 -13.00
CA ASP A 185 -11.80 11.91 -13.96
C ASP A 185 -12.17 10.61 -13.23
N ASP A 186 -13.45 10.26 -13.28
CA ASP A 186 -13.99 9.05 -12.64
C ASP A 186 -13.32 7.75 -13.13
N TYR A 187 -12.92 7.70 -14.40
CA TYR A 187 -12.32 6.51 -14.99
C TYR A 187 -10.88 6.33 -14.48
N LEU A 188 -10.06 7.38 -14.55
CA LEU A 188 -8.69 7.32 -14.04
C LEU A 188 -8.64 7.12 -12.52
N PHE A 189 -9.58 7.75 -11.80
CA PHE A 189 -9.72 7.53 -10.36
C PHE A 189 -10.08 6.07 -10.06
N GLY A 190 -11.09 5.51 -10.72
CA GLY A 190 -11.49 4.12 -10.56
C GLY A 190 -10.35 3.14 -10.86
N HIS A 191 -9.64 3.34 -11.98
CA HIS A 191 -8.45 2.54 -12.32
C HIS A 191 -7.37 2.62 -11.24
N CYS A 192 -7.08 3.82 -10.74
CA CYS A 192 -6.10 3.98 -9.66
C CYS A 192 -6.51 3.25 -8.38
N ILE A 193 -7.78 3.30 -8.00
CA ILE A 193 -8.31 2.52 -6.86
C ILE A 193 -8.10 1.01 -7.08
N ASP A 194 -8.36 0.51 -8.28
CA ASP A 194 -8.21 -0.92 -8.61
C ASP A 194 -6.77 -1.39 -8.44
N GLU A 195 -5.83 -0.60 -8.96
CA GLU A 195 -4.41 -0.88 -8.85
C GLU A 195 -3.92 -0.79 -7.39
N ILE A 196 -4.46 0.14 -6.58
CA ILE A 196 -4.14 0.22 -5.14
C ILE A 196 -4.68 -1.02 -4.40
N ILE A 197 -5.91 -1.44 -4.69
CA ILE A 197 -6.52 -2.64 -4.10
C ILE A 197 -5.72 -3.89 -4.47
N ALA A 198 -5.30 -4.01 -5.74
CA ALA A 198 -4.48 -5.12 -6.22
C ALA A 198 -3.10 -5.14 -5.54
N PHE A 199 -2.42 -3.99 -5.48
CA PHE A 199 -1.15 -3.84 -4.79
C PHE A 199 -1.24 -4.28 -3.33
N GLU A 200 -2.28 -3.84 -2.63
CA GLU A 200 -2.50 -4.17 -1.24
C GLU A 200 -2.71 -5.68 -1.02
N ARG A 201 -3.54 -6.31 -1.85
CA ARG A 201 -3.78 -7.75 -1.76
C ARG A 201 -2.49 -8.52 -1.90
N GLU A 202 -1.63 -8.14 -2.85
CA GLU A 202 -0.33 -8.77 -3.05
C GLU A 202 0.63 -8.52 -1.87
N LEU A 203 0.60 -7.32 -1.29
CA LEU A 203 1.43 -6.96 -0.14
C LEU A 203 1.08 -7.80 1.09
N ARG A 204 -0.21 -8.03 1.35
CA ARG A 204 -0.70 -8.85 2.48
C ARG A 204 -0.30 -10.32 2.41
N LEU A 205 -0.04 -10.84 1.21
CA LEU A 205 0.52 -12.20 1.06
C LEU A 205 1.96 -12.29 1.57
N SER A 206 2.68 -11.16 1.59
CA SER A 206 4.11 -11.11 1.89
C SER A 206 4.42 -10.61 3.31
N VAL A 207 3.56 -9.76 3.89
CA VAL A 207 3.75 -9.15 5.22
C VAL A 207 2.46 -9.22 6.03
N HIS A 208 2.56 -9.72 7.26
CA HIS A 208 1.43 -9.79 8.19
C HIS A 208 1.48 -8.60 9.16
N ASN A 209 0.34 -7.95 9.43
CA ASN A 209 0.16 -6.95 10.51
C ASN A 209 0.87 -5.57 10.40
N GLN A 210 1.17 -5.05 9.21
CA GLN A 210 1.73 -3.68 9.06
C GLN A 210 0.72 -2.68 8.47
N PRO A 211 0.88 -1.36 8.71
CA PRO A 211 0.01 -0.34 8.14
C PRO A 211 0.02 -0.39 6.61
N SER A 212 -1.14 -0.12 6.04
CA SER A 212 -1.55 -0.54 4.70
C SER A 212 -1.88 0.68 3.83
N VAL A 213 -1.82 0.57 2.49
CA VAL A 213 -2.03 1.74 1.56
C VAL A 213 -3.37 2.42 1.79
N HIS A 214 -4.28 1.72 2.46
CA HIS A 214 -5.55 2.23 2.94
C HIS A 214 -5.47 3.57 3.62
N GLU A 215 -4.39 3.95 4.33
CA GLU A 215 -4.26 5.31 4.89
C GLU A 215 -4.56 6.40 3.84
N THR A 216 -4.13 6.20 2.58
CA THR A 216 -4.41 7.11 1.46
C THR A 216 -5.85 7.05 0.93
N LEU A 217 -6.47 5.87 0.98
CA LEU A 217 -7.86 5.64 0.57
C LEU A 217 -8.85 6.14 1.61
N THR A 218 -8.46 6.13 2.89
CA THR A 218 -9.28 6.50 4.02
C THR A 218 -9.24 8.01 4.33
N GLY A 219 -8.52 8.80 3.54
CA GLY A 219 -8.64 10.26 3.62
C GLY A 219 -10.06 10.69 3.26
N GLU A 220 -10.67 11.54 4.08
CA GLU A 220 -12.09 11.95 4.00
C GLU A 220 -12.53 12.23 2.56
N ARG A 221 -11.81 13.13 1.87
CA ARG A 221 -12.13 13.52 0.48
C ARG A 221 -11.97 12.39 -0.54
N THR A 222 -10.97 11.52 -0.37
CA THR A 222 -10.76 10.35 -1.25
C THR A 222 -11.86 9.32 -1.06
N LEU A 223 -12.26 9.08 0.19
CA LEU A 223 -13.32 8.13 0.52
C LEU A 223 -14.68 8.61 0.00
N GLU A 224 -15.00 9.89 0.22
CA GLU A 224 -16.21 10.51 -0.35
C GLU A 224 -16.24 10.42 -1.87
N LYS A 225 -15.12 10.75 -2.52
CA LYS A 225 -14.99 10.62 -3.97
C LYS A 225 -15.23 9.17 -4.40
N TRP A 226 -14.62 8.21 -3.74
CA TRP A 226 -14.79 6.79 -4.05
C TRP A 226 -16.24 6.34 -3.90
N LEU A 227 -16.91 6.66 -2.79
CA LEU A 227 -18.34 6.37 -2.61
C LEU A 227 -19.19 6.98 -3.71
N SER A 228 -18.92 8.22 -4.11
CA SER A 228 -19.66 8.90 -5.17
C SER A 228 -19.47 8.25 -6.55
N THR A 229 -18.24 7.84 -6.87
CA THR A 229 -17.92 7.16 -8.14
C THR A 229 -18.54 5.77 -8.19
N GLU A 230 -18.50 5.01 -7.08
CA GLU A 230 -19.16 3.70 -6.98
C GLU A 230 -20.67 3.80 -7.12
N LYS A 231 -21.28 4.81 -6.47
CA LYS A 231 -22.71 5.09 -6.60
C LYS A 231 -23.10 5.40 -8.05
N LYS A 232 -22.36 6.31 -8.68
CA LYS A 232 -22.60 6.71 -10.08
C LYS A 232 -22.48 5.51 -11.01
N TYR A 233 -21.40 4.74 -10.90
CA TYR A 233 -21.18 3.54 -11.68
C TYR A 233 -22.31 2.51 -11.49
N ALA A 234 -22.73 2.26 -10.25
CA ALA A 234 -23.79 1.29 -9.96
C ALA A 234 -25.16 1.74 -10.51
N ILE A 235 -25.48 3.03 -10.45
CA ILE A 235 -26.73 3.59 -11.01
C ILE A 235 -26.72 3.49 -12.54
N GLU A 236 -25.65 3.94 -13.20
CA GLU A 236 -25.52 3.85 -14.67
C GLU A 236 -25.57 2.39 -15.14
N LYS A 237 -24.94 1.49 -14.38
CA LYS A 237 -25.01 0.05 -14.65
C LYS A 237 -26.45 -0.46 -14.48
N MET A 238 -27.15 -0.06 -13.44
CA MET A 238 -28.55 -0.43 -13.20
C MET A 238 -29.46 0.03 -14.34
N ASP A 239 -29.32 1.28 -14.80
CA ASP A 239 -30.09 1.82 -15.93
C ASP A 239 -29.85 1.01 -17.22
N THR A 240 -28.58 0.68 -17.48
CA THR A 240 -28.18 -0.14 -18.63
C THR A 240 -28.77 -1.55 -18.53
N LEU A 241 -28.77 -2.14 -17.32
CA LEU A 241 -29.30 -3.48 -17.09
C LEU A 241 -30.81 -3.54 -17.29
N LEU A 242 -31.54 -2.58 -16.71
CA LEU A 242 -33.00 -2.51 -16.78
C LEU A 242 -33.51 -2.17 -18.19
N SER A 243 -32.74 -1.41 -18.96
CA SER A 243 -33.07 -1.05 -20.35
C SER A 243 -32.68 -2.12 -21.37
N SER A 244 -32.06 -3.22 -20.96
CA SER A 244 -31.63 -4.30 -21.85
C SER A 244 -32.82 -5.13 -22.32
N ASP A 245 -32.92 -5.44 -23.61
CA ASP A 245 -33.99 -6.29 -24.16
C ASP A 245 -34.00 -7.69 -23.53
N THR A 246 -32.82 -8.16 -23.11
CA THR A 246 -32.63 -9.48 -22.49
C THR A 246 -32.80 -9.47 -20.97
N ALA A 247 -33.10 -8.30 -20.38
CA ALA A 247 -33.14 -8.09 -18.94
C ALA A 247 -33.91 -9.15 -18.15
N TRP A 248 -35.05 -9.55 -18.71
CA TRP A 248 -36.05 -10.41 -18.10
C TRP A 248 -35.94 -11.87 -18.55
N ILE A 249 -34.97 -12.19 -19.41
CA ILE A 249 -34.72 -13.56 -19.85
C ILE A 249 -34.08 -14.32 -18.69
N SER A 250 -34.57 -15.54 -18.47
CA SER A 250 -33.99 -16.44 -17.48
C SER A 250 -32.63 -16.94 -17.97
N THR A 251 -31.59 -16.73 -17.17
CA THR A 251 -30.20 -17.11 -17.51
C THR A 251 -29.76 -18.41 -16.89
N SER A 252 -30.41 -18.85 -15.82
CA SER A 252 -30.09 -20.11 -15.13
C SER A 252 -31.33 -20.71 -14.48
N ASP A 253 -31.38 -22.03 -14.52
CA ASP A 253 -32.27 -22.90 -13.77
C ASP A 253 -31.46 -23.59 -12.66
N VAL A 254 -31.77 -23.27 -11.40
CA VAL A 254 -31.11 -23.90 -10.25
C VAL A 254 -32.11 -24.82 -9.58
N GLU A 255 -31.80 -26.12 -9.53
CA GLU A 255 -32.55 -27.06 -8.70
C GLU A 255 -32.38 -26.69 -7.23
N PHE A 256 -33.47 -26.20 -6.65
CA PHE A 256 -33.67 -25.99 -5.23
C PHE A 256 -34.43 -27.19 -4.67
N ASP A 257 -33.89 -27.82 -3.62
CA ASP A 257 -34.46 -28.98 -2.90
C ASP A 257 -34.81 -30.26 -3.69
N GLY A 258 -34.44 -30.34 -4.97
CA GLY A 258 -34.69 -31.52 -5.81
C GLY A 258 -36.13 -31.63 -6.34
N ALA A 259 -37.01 -30.69 -6.00
CA ALA A 259 -38.36 -30.58 -6.55
C ALA A 259 -38.67 -29.20 -7.17
N THR A 260 -37.93 -28.16 -6.80
CA THR A 260 -38.19 -26.78 -7.24
C THR A 260 -37.09 -26.30 -8.18
N VAL A 261 -37.43 -25.74 -9.33
CA VAL A 261 -36.46 -25.07 -10.20
C VAL A 261 -36.61 -23.56 -10.01
N LEU A 262 -35.54 -22.91 -9.55
CA LEU A 262 -35.47 -21.45 -9.43
C LEU A 262 -34.96 -20.86 -10.74
N TYR A 263 -35.69 -19.89 -11.26
CA TYR A 263 -35.32 -19.13 -12.45
C TYR A 263 -34.83 -17.75 -12.02
N PHE A 264 -33.62 -17.40 -12.42
CA PHE A 264 -33.05 -16.07 -12.19
C PHE A 264 -33.04 -15.28 -13.50
N THR A 265 -33.49 -14.02 -13.44
CA THR A 265 -33.40 -13.11 -14.58
C THR A 265 -31.98 -12.59 -14.74
N GLU A 266 -31.60 -12.27 -15.97
CA GLU A 266 -30.30 -11.69 -16.29
C GLU A 266 -30.01 -10.43 -15.47
N VAL A 267 -31.01 -9.56 -15.28
CA VAL A 267 -30.87 -8.35 -14.45
C VAL A 267 -30.54 -8.71 -13.01
N ALA A 268 -31.27 -9.64 -12.39
CA ALA A 268 -31.07 -10.00 -11.00
C ALA A 268 -29.65 -10.55 -10.78
N GLU A 269 -29.18 -11.40 -11.70
CA GLU A 269 -27.83 -11.97 -11.64
C GLU A 269 -26.75 -10.90 -11.81
N LYS A 270 -26.85 -10.05 -12.84
CA LYS A 270 -25.86 -9.00 -13.11
C LYS A 270 -25.84 -7.92 -12.04
N PHE A 271 -27.00 -7.55 -11.49
CA PHE A 271 -27.08 -6.60 -10.39
C PHE A 271 -26.45 -7.19 -9.11
N THR A 272 -26.73 -8.46 -8.79
CA THR A 272 -26.09 -9.17 -7.68
C THR A 272 -24.57 -9.20 -7.83
N LYS A 273 -24.06 -9.52 -9.03
CA LYS A 273 -22.62 -9.47 -9.35
C LYS A 273 -22.03 -8.08 -9.15
N THR A 274 -22.78 -7.03 -9.49
CA THR A 274 -22.34 -5.63 -9.30
C THR A 274 -22.20 -5.29 -7.81
N ILE A 275 -23.18 -5.70 -6.98
CA ILE A 275 -23.12 -5.50 -5.52
C ILE A 275 -21.96 -6.31 -4.91
N LEU A 276 -21.80 -7.58 -5.28
CA LEU A 276 -20.69 -8.42 -4.80
C LEU A 276 -19.33 -7.86 -5.20
N ALA A 277 -19.17 -7.37 -6.43
CA ALA A 277 -17.94 -6.72 -6.87
C ALA A 277 -17.63 -5.48 -6.02
N MET A 278 -18.63 -4.66 -5.69
CA MET A 278 -18.46 -3.54 -4.76
C MET A 278 -18.03 -4.02 -3.37
N THR A 279 -18.64 -5.09 -2.85
CA THR A 279 -18.25 -5.73 -1.58
C THR A 279 -16.78 -6.13 -1.56
N ASP A 280 -16.33 -6.81 -2.60
CA ASP A 280 -14.94 -7.27 -2.69
C ASP A 280 -13.93 -6.12 -2.74
N ARG A 281 -14.32 -4.97 -3.29
CA ARG A 281 -13.47 -3.78 -3.41
C ARG A 281 -13.27 -3.11 -2.06
N TYR A 282 -14.31 -2.81 -1.29
CA TYR A 282 -14.15 -2.13 0.00
C TYR A 282 -13.75 -3.09 1.15
N ASN A 283 -13.90 -4.41 0.98
CA ASN A 283 -13.52 -5.41 2.00
C ASN A 283 -12.04 -5.35 2.41
N VAL A 284 -11.18 -4.79 1.57
CA VAL A 284 -9.77 -4.58 1.92
C VAL A 284 -9.59 -3.55 3.03
N LEU A 285 -10.52 -2.61 3.18
CA LEU A 285 -10.41 -1.52 4.16
C LEU A 285 -10.34 -2.08 5.61
N PRO A 286 -9.39 -1.60 6.43
CA PRO A 286 -9.16 -2.16 7.75
C PRO A 286 -10.21 -1.66 8.74
N GLN A 287 -10.57 -0.37 8.65
CA GLN A 287 -11.51 0.29 9.55
C GLN A 287 -12.95 -0.14 9.24
N VAL A 288 -13.71 -0.44 10.29
CA VAL A 288 -15.08 -0.93 10.17
C VAL A 288 -16.00 0.21 9.74
N GLU A 289 -15.72 1.42 10.21
CA GLU A 289 -16.49 2.63 9.96
C GLU A 289 -16.58 2.94 8.47
N HIS A 290 -15.46 2.83 7.74
CA HIS A 290 -15.45 3.03 6.29
C HIS A 290 -16.19 1.92 5.55
N ARG A 291 -16.08 0.67 6.01
CA ARG A 291 -16.85 -0.44 5.43
C ARG A 291 -18.35 -0.28 5.65
N LEU A 292 -18.77 0.30 6.77
CA LEU A 292 -20.17 0.61 7.04
C LEU A 292 -20.72 1.67 6.07
N GLN A 293 -19.94 2.69 5.71
CA GLN A 293 -20.37 3.69 4.71
C GLN A 293 -20.65 3.06 3.34
N PHE A 294 -19.81 2.10 2.91
CA PHE A 294 -20.07 1.35 1.67
C PHE A 294 -21.27 0.42 1.80
N LEU A 295 -21.47 -0.20 2.97
CA LEU A 295 -22.66 -1.01 3.23
C LEU A 295 -23.94 -0.17 3.15
N ASP A 296 -23.93 1.05 3.70
CA ASP A 296 -25.04 1.98 3.61
C ASP A 296 -25.34 2.36 2.15
N LEU A 297 -24.29 2.60 1.34
CA LEU A 297 -24.44 2.80 -0.10
C LEU A 297 -25.07 1.57 -0.79
N GLN A 298 -24.63 0.35 -0.47
CA GLN A 298 -25.24 -0.85 -1.04
C GLN A 298 -26.71 -0.99 -0.66
N LEU A 299 -27.07 -0.70 0.60
CA LEU A 299 -28.47 -0.69 1.03
C LEU A 299 -29.30 0.37 0.30
N GLU A 300 -28.72 1.53 0.00
CA GLU A 300 -29.34 2.55 -0.85
C GLU A 300 -29.59 2.00 -2.26
N LEU A 301 -28.56 1.41 -2.90
CA LEU A 301 -28.65 0.84 -4.24
C LEU A 301 -29.68 -0.31 -4.33
N LEU A 302 -29.77 -1.16 -3.31
CA LEU A 302 -30.79 -2.22 -3.23
C LEU A 302 -32.21 -1.64 -3.14
N LYS A 303 -32.41 -0.55 -2.40
CA LYS A 303 -33.71 0.14 -2.31
C LYS A 303 -34.08 0.78 -3.65
N GLU A 304 -33.12 1.44 -4.29
CA GLU A 304 -33.30 2.06 -5.60
C GLU A 304 -33.69 1.01 -6.65
N PHE A 305 -32.96 -0.11 -6.69
CA PHE A 305 -33.29 -1.23 -7.56
C PHE A 305 -34.71 -1.74 -7.32
N ARG A 306 -35.10 -1.95 -6.05
CA ARG A 306 -36.47 -2.36 -5.70
C ARG A 306 -37.51 -1.36 -6.18
N ILE A 307 -37.28 -0.06 -6.01
CA ILE A 307 -38.23 1.00 -6.44
C ILE A 307 -38.42 0.96 -7.95
N ARG A 308 -37.33 0.89 -8.73
CA ARG A 308 -37.40 0.82 -10.21
C ARG A 308 -38.11 -0.42 -10.69
N MET A 309 -37.86 -1.58 -10.05
CA MET A 309 -38.57 -2.82 -10.36
C MET A 309 -40.08 -2.70 -10.11
N LEU A 310 -40.50 -2.00 -9.03
CA LEU A 310 -41.91 -1.74 -8.76
C LEU A 310 -42.53 -0.77 -9.76
N GLN A 311 -41.80 0.28 -10.17
CA GLN A 311 -42.25 1.22 -11.19
C GLN A 311 -42.49 0.52 -12.52
N MET A 312 -41.52 -0.27 -12.99
CA MET A 312 -41.68 -1.05 -14.22
C MET A 312 -42.86 -2.01 -14.14
N LYS A 313 -43.04 -2.71 -13.01
CA LYS A 313 -44.20 -3.58 -12.80
C LYS A 313 -45.51 -2.82 -13.00
N ASN A 314 -45.66 -1.65 -12.38
CA ASN A 314 -46.87 -0.85 -12.49
C ASN A 314 -47.09 -0.35 -13.93
N GLU A 315 -46.03 0.04 -14.64
CA GLU A 315 -46.10 0.44 -16.05
C GLU A 315 -46.58 -0.70 -16.96
N PHE A 316 -46.17 -1.94 -16.69
CA PHE A 316 -46.68 -3.12 -17.39
C PHE A 316 -48.14 -3.46 -17.04
N GLU A 317 -48.58 -3.19 -15.80
CA GLU A 317 -49.97 -3.41 -15.39
C GLU A 317 -50.92 -2.33 -15.95
N ASP A 318 -50.44 -1.10 -16.18
CA ASP A 318 -51.21 0.02 -16.71
C ASP A 318 -51.25 0.10 -18.26
N GLN A 319 -50.49 -0.74 -18.97
CA GLN A 319 -50.60 -0.86 -20.43
C GLN A 319 -51.80 -1.77 -20.80
N PRO A 320 -52.90 -1.24 -21.36
CA PRO A 320 -53.99 -2.07 -21.83
C PRO A 320 -53.51 -2.90 -23.04
N LEU A 321 -53.80 -4.21 -22.98
CA LEU A 321 -53.58 -5.20 -24.04
C LEU A 321 -54.06 -4.75 -25.43
#